data_AF-A0A7S3M567-F1
#
_entry.id   AF-A0A7S3M567-F1
#
_cell.length_a   1.000
_cell.length_b   1.000
_cell.length_c   1.000
_cell.angle_alpha   90.00
_cell.angle_beta   90.00
_cell.angle_gamma   90.00
#
_symmetry.space_group_name_H-M   'P 1'
#
loop_
_entity.id
_entity.type
_entity.pdbx_description
1 polymer ?
#
loop_
_entity_poly.entity_id
_entity_poly.type
_entity_poly.pdbx_seq_one_letter_code
_entity_poly.pdbx_strand_id
1 'polypeptide(L)'
;WTLPVPRPPQLAGFGVRALGGFLQQNLGNAFGVLLGVGSGQLALELLDTWPQGVLFLVDPYIHLRRGYDRPENVDDYEQQRMYEHLRNVLHDKPGLQGRYSFVREFSFAVPKIWREKQWGPDPRFIYLDANPSYGAVMTDLRAWWPILADSGTIGGTNYSTLGDGTAVGVKRAVDEFAHGL
;
A
#
# COMPACT_ATOMS: atom_id res chain seq x y z
N TRP A 1 15.33 -44.12 -19.04
CA TRP A 1 14.79 -43.72 -17.73
C TRP A 1 15.24 -42.30 -17.42
N THR A 2 14.41 -41.32 -17.72
CA THR A 2 14.65 -39.90 -17.37
C THR A 2 13.96 -39.63 -16.04
N LEU A 3 14.73 -39.21 -15.04
CA LEU A 3 14.20 -38.80 -13.74
C LEU A 3 13.27 -37.58 -13.93
N PRO A 4 12.13 -37.52 -13.23
CA PRO A 4 11.25 -36.37 -13.31
C PRO A 4 11.97 -35.13 -12.76
N VAL A 5 11.95 -34.05 -13.54
CA VAL A 5 12.44 -32.74 -13.11
C VAL A 5 11.60 -32.30 -11.92
N PRO A 6 12.20 -31.94 -10.76
CA PRO A 6 11.43 -31.44 -9.62
C PRO A 6 10.69 -30.18 -10.08
N ARG A 7 9.37 -30.14 -9.87
CA ARG A 7 8.62 -28.89 -10.03
C ARG A 7 9.26 -27.86 -9.09
N PRO A 8 9.58 -26.64 -9.58
CA PRO A 8 10.00 -25.58 -8.68
C PRO A 8 8.94 -25.40 -7.60
N PRO A 9 9.33 -25.10 -6.34
CA PRO A 9 8.36 -24.84 -5.29
C PRO A 9 7.41 -23.74 -5.78
N GLN A 10 6.11 -24.03 -5.76
CA GLN A 10 5.13 -22.96 -5.87
C GLN A 10 5.42 -22.01 -4.73
N LEU A 11 5.70 -20.74 -5.03
CA LEU A 11 5.67 -19.69 -4.03
C LEU A 11 4.34 -19.84 -3.31
N ALA A 12 4.37 -20.24 -2.03
CA ALA A 12 3.20 -20.18 -1.18
C ALA A 12 2.70 -18.74 -1.29
N GLY A 13 1.50 -18.55 -1.86
CA GLY A 13 0.98 -17.22 -2.11
C GLY A 13 1.09 -16.40 -0.84
N PHE A 14 1.85 -15.31 -0.87
CA PHE A 14 1.94 -14.39 0.24
C PHE A 14 0.58 -13.68 0.33
N GLY A 15 -0.33 -14.26 1.10
CA GLY A 15 -1.66 -13.69 1.32
C GLY A 15 -1.58 -12.50 2.26
N VAL A 16 -2.53 -11.56 2.12
CA VAL A 16 -2.62 -10.38 3.00
C VAL A 16 -2.73 -10.76 4.48
N ARG A 17 -3.32 -11.91 4.82
CA ARG A 17 -3.27 -12.44 6.21
C ARG A 17 -1.86 -12.74 6.70
N ALA A 18 -1.02 -13.32 5.85
CA ALA A 18 0.36 -13.60 6.19
C ALA A 18 1.14 -12.30 6.40
N LEU A 19 0.85 -11.26 5.59
CA LEU A 19 1.38 -9.92 5.80
C LEU A 19 0.99 -9.35 7.16
N GLY A 20 -0.29 -9.31 7.51
CA GLY A 20 -0.71 -8.78 8.80
C GLY A 20 -0.15 -9.55 9.99
N GLY A 21 -0.07 -10.88 9.88
CA GLY A 21 0.61 -11.73 10.87
C GLY A 21 2.09 -11.38 11.02
N PHE A 22 2.80 -11.16 9.91
CA PHE A 22 4.19 -10.69 9.91
C PHE A 22 4.31 -9.32 10.60
N LEU A 23 3.45 -8.36 10.28
CA LEU A 23 3.47 -7.03 10.89
C LEU A 23 3.20 -7.09 12.39
N GLN A 24 2.25 -7.93 12.83
CA GLN A 24 1.97 -8.12 14.25
C GLN A 24 3.18 -8.73 14.99
N GLN A 25 3.84 -9.72 14.39
CA GLN A 25 4.99 -10.39 15.02
C GLN A 25 6.23 -9.48 15.10
N ASN A 26 6.46 -8.63 14.09
CA ASN A 26 7.71 -7.88 13.95
C ASN A 26 7.60 -6.40 14.33
N LEU A 27 6.43 -5.78 14.16
CA LEU A 27 6.23 -4.35 14.41
C LEU A 27 5.34 -4.07 15.63
N GLY A 28 4.42 -4.98 15.98
CA GLY A 28 3.53 -4.83 17.13
C GLY A 28 2.68 -3.57 17.03
N ASN A 29 2.66 -2.74 18.08
CA ASN A 29 2.03 -1.42 18.02
C ASN A 29 2.90 -0.45 17.22
N ALA A 30 2.47 -0.14 15.98
CA ALA A 30 3.15 0.83 15.13
C ALA A 30 2.20 1.45 14.10
N PHE A 31 2.69 2.52 13.48
CA PHE A 31 1.97 3.22 12.44
C PHE A 31 2.34 2.60 11.09
N GLY A 32 1.31 2.25 10.33
CA GLY A 32 1.40 1.81 8.96
C GLY A 32 0.68 2.76 8.01
N VAL A 33 1.12 2.81 6.77
CA VAL A 33 0.49 3.60 5.71
C VAL A 33 0.17 2.71 4.53
N LEU A 34 -1.08 2.75 4.07
CA LEU A 34 -1.51 2.10 2.84
C LEU A 34 -1.73 3.15 1.75
N LEU A 35 -0.99 3.05 0.65
CA LEU A 35 -1.06 3.95 -0.50
C LEU A 35 -1.88 3.27 -1.61
N GLY A 36 -2.98 3.89 -2.03
CA GLY A 36 -3.95 3.25 -2.93
C GLY A 36 -4.85 2.30 -2.14
N VAL A 37 -5.98 2.82 -1.67
CA VAL A 37 -6.90 2.09 -0.79
C VAL A 37 -8.02 1.45 -1.61
N GLY A 38 -8.51 2.17 -2.62
CA GLY A 38 -9.64 1.73 -3.45
C GLY A 38 -10.84 1.29 -2.61
N SER A 39 -11.30 0.06 -2.82
CA SER A 39 -12.45 -0.52 -2.10
C SER A 39 -12.14 -0.88 -0.64
N GLY A 40 -10.86 -0.84 -0.23
CA GLY A 40 -10.42 -1.08 1.14
C GLY A 40 -10.30 -2.55 1.55
N GLN A 41 -10.33 -3.49 0.61
CA GLN A 41 -10.20 -4.92 0.93
C GLN A 41 -8.89 -5.23 1.67
N LEU A 42 -7.78 -4.67 1.20
CA LEU A 42 -6.47 -4.79 1.86
C LEU A 42 -6.46 -4.11 3.25
N ALA A 43 -7.07 -2.93 3.37
CA ALA A 43 -7.17 -2.21 4.65
C ALA A 43 -7.94 -3.02 5.71
N LEU A 44 -9.09 -3.59 5.33
CA LEU A 44 -9.92 -4.40 6.21
C LEU A 44 -9.19 -5.66 6.69
N GLU A 45 -8.49 -6.35 5.79
CA GLU A 45 -7.76 -7.57 6.12
C GLU A 45 -6.54 -7.25 7.01
N LEU A 46 -5.81 -6.16 6.74
CA LEU A 46 -4.69 -5.73 7.59
C LEU A 46 -5.17 -5.31 8.99
N LEU A 47 -6.27 -4.56 9.11
CA LEU A 47 -6.81 -4.17 10.43
C LEU A 47 -7.29 -5.36 11.26
N ASP A 48 -7.75 -6.43 10.60
CA ASP A 48 -8.13 -7.72 11.21
C ASP A 48 -6.90 -8.51 11.69
N THR A 49 -5.84 -8.55 10.88
CA THR A 49 -4.70 -9.46 11.09
C THR A 49 -3.49 -8.81 11.76
N TRP A 50 -3.45 -7.47 11.83
CA TRP A 50 -2.46 -6.69 12.57
C TRP A 50 -3.14 -5.90 13.70
N PRO A 51 -3.61 -6.55 14.79
CA PRO A 51 -4.52 -5.97 15.78
C PRO A 51 -3.95 -4.81 16.61
N GLN A 52 -2.62 -4.65 16.67
CA GLN A 52 -2.00 -3.52 17.36
C GLN A 52 -1.59 -2.38 16.41
N GLY A 53 -1.68 -2.58 15.10
CA GLY A 53 -1.34 -1.57 14.11
C GLY A 53 -2.38 -0.46 14.02
N VAL A 54 -1.90 0.74 13.67
CA VAL A 54 -2.72 1.88 13.25
C VAL A 54 -2.45 2.16 11.78
N LEU A 55 -3.49 2.22 10.94
CA LEU A 55 -3.35 2.41 9.50
C LEU A 55 -3.81 3.79 9.02
N PHE A 56 -2.92 4.51 8.34
CA PHE A 56 -3.29 5.66 7.53
C PHE A 56 -3.64 5.19 6.12
N LEU A 57 -4.88 5.43 5.73
CA LEU A 57 -5.48 4.99 4.47
C LEU A 57 -5.41 6.16 3.48
N VAL A 58 -4.42 6.14 2.59
CA VAL A 58 -4.09 7.25 1.69
C VAL A 58 -4.59 6.95 0.28
N ASP A 59 -5.58 7.69 -0.17
CA ASP A 59 -6.13 7.57 -1.53
C ASP A 59 -6.85 8.88 -1.90
N PRO A 60 -6.60 9.48 -3.08
CA PRO A 60 -7.27 10.70 -3.45
C PRO A 60 -8.79 10.51 -3.70
N TYR A 61 -9.25 9.29 -4.04
CA TYR A 61 -10.64 9.00 -4.42
C TYR A 61 -11.18 9.97 -5.48
N ILE A 62 -10.42 10.11 -6.57
CA ILE A 62 -10.79 10.88 -7.76
C ILE A 62 -10.38 10.13 -9.02
N HIS A 63 -11.03 10.46 -10.13
CA HIS A 63 -10.66 9.99 -11.45
C HIS A 63 -9.34 10.66 -11.92
N LEU A 64 -8.34 9.84 -12.22
CA LEU A 64 -7.04 10.29 -12.70
C LEU A 64 -7.05 10.44 -14.21
N ARG A 65 -7.09 11.68 -14.71
CA ARG A 65 -7.18 11.96 -16.15
C ARG A 65 -5.95 11.54 -16.97
N ARG A 66 -4.81 11.24 -16.33
CA ARG A 66 -3.54 10.91 -17.00
C ARG A 66 -2.74 9.91 -16.18
N GLY A 67 -2.10 8.98 -16.87
CA GLY A 67 -1.07 8.12 -16.29
C GLY A 67 -1.59 6.98 -15.43
N TYR A 68 -2.90 6.75 -15.38
CA TYR A 68 -3.52 5.64 -14.65
C TYR A 68 -4.73 5.08 -15.42
N ASP A 69 -4.45 4.44 -16.55
CA ASP A 69 -5.48 3.91 -17.44
C ASP A 69 -5.82 2.46 -17.07
N ARG A 70 -6.39 2.27 -15.88
CA ARG A 70 -6.78 0.96 -15.35
C ARG A 70 -8.28 0.88 -15.03
N PRO A 71 -8.89 -0.32 -14.99
CA PRO A 71 -10.31 -0.48 -14.67
C PRO A 71 -10.72 0.13 -13.32
N GLU A 72 -9.79 0.21 -12.37
CA GLU A 72 -10.02 0.81 -11.05
C GLU A 72 -10.09 2.35 -11.10
N ASN A 73 -9.67 2.98 -12.19
CA ASN A 73 -9.78 4.43 -12.41
C ASN A 73 -11.18 4.84 -12.87
N VAL A 74 -12.18 4.48 -12.08
CA VAL A 74 -13.59 4.83 -12.31
C VAL A 74 -13.81 6.35 -12.20
N ASP A 75 -15.01 6.81 -12.54
CA ASP A 75 -15.37 8.23 -12.43
C ASP A 75 -15.42 8.72 -10.97
N ASP A 76 -15.45 10.04 -10.78
CA ASP A 76 -15.44 10.67 -9.44
C ASP A 76 -16.64 10.24 -8.57
N TYR A 77 -17.78 9.90 -9.17
CA TYR A 77 -18.96 9.47 -8.43
C TYR A 77 -18.75 8.07 -7.83
N GLU A 78 -18.25 7.13 -8.64
CA GLU A 78 -17.92 5.79 -8.15
C GLU A 78 -16.75 5.82 -7.15
N GLN A 79 -15.74 6.67 -7.37
CA GLN A 79 -14.68 6.88 -6.37
C GLN A 79 -15.21 7.37 -5.02
N GLN A 80 -16.11 8.36 -5.04
CA GLN A 80 -16.74 8.88 -3.83
C GLN A 80 -17.58 7.79 -3.13
N ARG A 81 -18.32 6.97 -3.89
CA ARG A 81 -19.09 5.84 -3.34
C ARG A 81 -18.20 4.80 -2.67
N MET A 82 -17.05 4.48 -3.26
CA MET A 82 -16.08 3.56 -2.66
C MET A 82 -15.54 4.08 -1.32
N TYR A 83 -15.18 5.37 -1.25
CA TYR A 83 -14.76 6.01 -0.01
C TYR A 83 -15.85 5.96 1.07
N GLU A 84 -17.07 6.37 0.74
CA GLU A 84 -18.19 6.39 1.69
C GLU A 84 -18.54 4.99 2.19
N HIS A 85 -18.55 4.01 1.30
CA HIS A 85 -18.79 2.63 1.67
C HIS A 85 -17.75 2.13 2.67
N LEU A 86 -16.45 2.28 2.36
CA LEU A 86 -15.38 1.85 3.24
C LEU A 86 -15.40 2.59 4.58
N ARG A 87 -15.65 3.91 4.56
CA ARG A 87 -15.78 4.73 5.75
C ARG A 87 -16.88 4.20 6.68
N ASN A 88 -18.06 3.87 6.14
CA ASN A 88 -19.16 3.33 6.93
C ASN A 88 -18.84 1.94 7.49
N VAL A 89 -18.28 1.06 6.65
CA VAL A 89 -17.86 -0.30 7.09
C VAL A 89 -16.84 -0.22 8.23
N LEU A 90 -15.84 0.65 8.14
CA LEU A 90 -14.85 0.81 9.21
C LEU A 90 -15.43 1.50 10.45
N HIS A 91 -16.34 2.44 10.28
CA HIS A 91 -17.02 3.10 11.40
C HIS A 91 -17.84 2.11 12.24
N ASP A 92 -18.59 1.25 11.57
CA ASP A 92 -19.52 0.32 12.21
C ASP A 92 -18.82 -0.93 12.77
N LYS A 93 -17.56 -1.19 12.39
CA LYS A 93 -16.83 -2.39 12.83
C LYS A 93 -16.27 -2.20 14.25
N PRO A 94 -16.72 -3.00 15.25
CA PRO A 94 -16.25 -2.88 16.62
C PRO A 94 -14.75 -3.11 16.75
N GLY A 95 -14.09 -2.35 17.64
CA GLY A 95 -12.67 -2.49 17.92
C GLY A 95 -11.72 -1.85 16.89
N LEU A 96 -12.24 -1.21 15.84
CA LEU A 96 -11.42 -0.47 14.87
C LEU A 96 -11.36 1.04 15.11
N GLN A 97 -12.21 1.57 16.00
CA GLN A 97 -12.18 2.99 16.33
C GLN A 97 -10.81 3.41 16.88
N GLY A 98 -10.23 4.47 16.32
CA GLY A 98 -8.88 4.93 16.65
C GLY A 98 -7.73 4.14 16.01
N ARG A 99 -8.02 3.09 15.24
CA ARG A 99 -7.01 2.26 14.56
C ARG A 99 -6.80 2.59 13.09
N TYR A 100 -7.53 3.57 12.56
CA TYR A 100 -7.35 4.03 11.20
C TYR A 100 -7.59 5.53 11.08
N SER A 101 -7.00 6.13 10.04
CA SER A 101 -7.27 7.50 9.62
C SER A 101 -7.31 7.57 8.11
N PHE A 102 -8.33 8.22 7.56
CA PHE A 102 -8.42 8.48 6.12
C PHE A 102 -7.64 9.73 5.74
N VAL A 103 -6.85 9.63 4.67
CA VAL A 103 -6.13 10.75 4.09
C VAL A 103 -6.49 10.83 2.61
N ARG A 104 -7.40 11.75 2.28
CA ARG A 104 -7.87 11.97 0.90
C ARG A 104 -6.91 12.86 0.12
N GLU A 105 -5.76 12.31 -0.26
CA GLU A 105 -4.67 13.04 -0.90
C GLU A 105 -3.83 12.11 -1.78
N PHE A 106 -3.08 12.67 -2.72
CA PHE A 106 -2.04 11.94 -3.45
C PHE A 106 -0.94 11.43 -2.52
N SER A 107 -0.56 10.17 -2.70
CA SER A 107 0.42 9.45 -1.87
C SER A 107 1.73 10.21 -1.68
N PHE A 108 2.28 10.81 -2.74
CA PHE A 108 3.55 11.53 -2.69
C PHE A 108 3.51 12.86 -1.91
N ALA A 109 2.33 13.44 -1.70
CA ALA A 109 2.19 14.71 -0.99
C ALA A 109 2.13 14.52 0.54
N VAL A 110 1.69 13.34 0.99
CA VAL A 110 1.45 13.04 2.41
C VAL A 110 2.73 13.12 3.27
N PRO A 111 3.92 12.62 2.87
CA PRO A 111 5.11 12.68 3.72
C PRO A 111 5.50 14.10 4.17
N LYS A 112 5.31 15.08 3.28
CA LYS A 112 5.54 16.49 3.60
C LYS A 112 4.55 16.96 4.67
N ILE A 113 3.26 16.71 4.47
CA ILE A 113 2.20 17.09 5.41
C ILE A 113 2.40 16.39 6.76
N TRP A 114 2.78 15.11 6.74
CA TRP A 114 3.05 14.29 7.93
C TRP A 114 4.05 14.98 8.86
N ARG A 115 5.19 15.43 8.31
CA ARG A 115 6.23 16.14 9.06
C ARG A 115 5.78 17.53 9.52
N GLU A 116 5.16 18.30 8.63
CA GLU A 116 4.72 19.66 8.94
C GLU A 116 3.64 19.71 10.02
N LYS A 117 2.73 18.73 10.02
CA LYS A 117 1.60 18.65 10.93
C LYS A 117 1.82 17.72 12.12
N GLN A 118 2.94 17.00 12.16
CA GLN A 118 3.27 16.03 13.20
C GLN A 118 2.12 15.06 13.49
N TRP A 119 1.57 14.44 12.44
CA TRP A 119 0.42 13.52 12.56
C TRP A 119 0.68 12.31 13.45
N GLY A 120 1.94 11.94 13.64
CA GLY A 120 2.35 10.92 14.59
C GLY A 120 3.84 10.61 14.48
N PRO A 121 4.30 9.55 15.17
CA PRO A 121 5.63 8.99 14.96
C PRO A 121 5.85 8.61 13.50
N ASP A 122 7.11 8.54 13.08
CA ASP A 122 7.45 8.04 11.75
C ASP A 122 6.87 6.64 11.52
N PRO A 123 6.24 6.37 10.36
CA PRO A 123 5.63 5.07 10.09
C PRO A 123 6.70 3.97 10.04
N ARG A 124 6.37 2.80 10.59
CA ARG A 124 7.23 1.60 10.52
C ARG A 124 6.85 0.69 9.36
N PHE A 125 5.72 0.93 8.72
CA PHE A 125 5.25 0.15 7.58
C PHE A 125 4.62 1.05 6.52
N ILE A 126 4.99 0.84 5.26
CA ILE A 126 4.39 1.54 4.13
C ILE A 126 4.11 0.50 3.05
N TYR A 127 2.89 0.47 2.52
CA TYR A 127 2.47 -0.47 1.49
C TYR A 127 2.02 0.27 0.23
N LEU A 128 2.71 0.02 -0.88
CA LEU A 128 2.48 0.63 -2.19
C LEU A 128 1.50 -0.23 -3.00
N ASP A 129 0.24 0.22 -3.10
CA ASP A 129 -0.84 -0.41 -3.88
C ASP A 129 -1.54 0.60 -4.81
N ALA A 130 -0.91 1.75 -5.04
CA ALA A 130 -1.42 2.83 -5.89
C ALA A 130 -1.04 2.60 -7.37
N ASN A 131 -0.66 3.67 -8.07
CA ASN A 131 -0.28 3.61 -9.48
C ASN A 131 1.03 2.81 -9.67
N PRO A 132 1.01 1.68 -10.41
CA PRO A 132 2.17 0.81 -10.54
C PRO A 132 3.12 1.22 -11.66
N SER A 133 2.92 2.39 -12.28
CA SER A 133 3.89 2.95 -13.24
C SER A 133 5.22 3.26 -12.55
N TYR A 134 6.32 3.10 -13.29
CA TYR A 134 7.67 3.38 -12.78
C TYR A 134 7.77 4.77 -12.12
N GLY A 135 7.25 5.80 -12.79
CA GLY A 135 7.35 7.18 -12.32
C GLY A 135 6.58 7.41 -11.02
N ALA A 136 5.37 6.86 -10.90
CA ALA A 136 4.58 6.99 -9.67
C ALA A 136 5.25 6.26 -8.49
N VAL A 137 5.67 5.01 -8.70
CA VAL A 137 6.38 4.21 -7.69
C VAL A 137 7.67 4.89 -7.22
N MET A 138 8.49 5.36 -8.16
CA MET A 138 9.73 6.08 -7.83
C MET A 138 9.46 7.38 -7.06
N THR A 139 8.37 8.09 -7.41
CA THR A 139 7.96 9.30 -6.68
C THR A 139 7.58 8.97 -5.24
N ASP A 140 6.77 7.92 -5.04
CA ASP A 140 6.39 7.47 -3.70
C ASP A 140 7.59 6.98 -2.89
N LEU A 141 8.46 6.14 -3.47
CA LEU A 141 9.68 5.67 -2.79
C LEU A 141 10.54 6.84 -2.31
N ARG A 142 10.78 7.85 -3.17
CA ARG A 142 11.55 9.05 -2.81
C ARG A 142 10.87 9.91 -1.75
N ALA A 143 9.54 10.00 -1.77
CA ALA A 143 8.80 10.81 -0.80
C ALA A 143 8.75 10.13 0.58
N TRP A 144 8.54 8.82 0.61
CA TRP A 144 8.27 8.05 1.82
C TRP A 144 9.52 7.51 2.51
N TRP A 145 10.55 7.12 1.75
CA TRP A 145 11.78 6.57 2.33
C TRP A 145 12.44 7.48 3.38
N PRO A 146 12.55 8.80 3.19
CA PRO A 146 13.18 9.66 4.19
C PRO A 146 12.44 9.76 5.51
N ILE A 147 11.14 9.41 5.56
CA ILE A 147 10.28 9.51 6.75
C ILE A 147 9.96 8.14 7.35
N LEU A 148 10.42 7.06 6.74
CA LEU A 148 10.26 5.72 7.28
C LEU A 148 11.09 5.62 8.55
N ALA A 149 10.50 5.11 9.63
CA ALA A 149 11.20 4.89 10.88
C ALA A 149 12.35 3.88 10.71
N ASP A 150 13.35 3.96 11.58
CA ASP A 150 14.44 3.00 11.62
C ASP A 150 13.92 1.56 11.74
N SER A 151 14.49 0.65 10.95
CA SER A 151 14.01 -0.75 10.80
C SER A 151 12.57 -0.87 10.31
N GLY A 152 12.00 0.19 9.73
CA GLY A 152 10.72 0.16 9.04
C GLY A 152 10.82 -0.62 7.72
N THR A 153 9.67 -0.99 7.18
CA THR A 153 9.57 -1.76 5.93
C THR A 153 8.67 -1.05 4.92
N ILE A 154 9.13 -0.97 3.67
CA ILE A 154 8.31 -0.61 2.53
C ILE A 154 8.02 -1.89 1.74
N GLY A 155 6.75 -2.20 1.54
CA GLY A 155 6.26 -3.29 0.69
C GLY A 155 5.28 -2.78 -0.36
N GLY A 156 4.75 -3.66 -1.19
CA GLY A 156 3.75 -3.27 -2.17
C GLY A 156 3.33 -4.40 -3.10
N THR A 157 2.40 -4.08 -4.00
CA THR A 157 1.90 -4.99 -5.03
C THR A 157 2.74 -4.95 -6.31
N ASN A 158 2.42 -5.81 -7.28
CA ASN A 158 2.90 -5.73 -8.66
C ASN A 158 4.44 -5.76 -8.83
N TYR A 159 5.19 -6.26 -7.83
CA TYR A 159 6.62 -6.56 -7.98
C TYR A 159 6.80 -7.78 -8.88
N SER A 160 6.70 -7.58 -10.19
CA SER A 160 6.85 -8.63 -11.20
C SER A 160 7.57 -8.10 -12.44
N THR A 161 8.11 -9.02 -13.24
CA THR A 161 8.62 -8.74 -14.60
C THR A 161 7.54 -8.95 -15.68
N LEU A 162 6.34 -9.41 -15.30
CA LEU A 162 5.24 -9.72 -16.21
C LEU A 162 4.44 -8.44 -16.48
N GLY A 163 4.99 -7.61 -17.36
CA GLY A 163 4.30 -6.48 -17.97
C GLY A 163 4.84 -6.32 -19.38
N ASP A 164 3.95 -6.33 -20.37
CA ASP A 164 4.23 -6.29 -21.81
C ASP A 164 4.60 -4.90 -22.35
N GLY A 165 5.25 -4.07 -21.52
CA GLY A 165 5.78 -2.77 -21.94
C GLY A 165 4.84 -1.58 -21.73
N THR A 166 3.62 -1.78 -21.24
CA THR A 166 2.75 -0.66 -20.84
C THR A 166 2.06 -0.96 -19.50
N ALA A 167 2.36 -0.16 -18.46
CA ALA A 167 1.63 -0.03 -17.18
C ALA A 167 2.05 -0.83 -15.93
N VAL A 168 3.18 -1.57 -15.89
CA VAL A 168 3.80 -2.02 -14.62
C VAL A 168 5.30 -1.73 -14.63
N GLY A 169 5.74 -0.77 -13.83
CA GLY A 169 7.14 -0.36 -13.65
C GLY A 169 7.65 -0.53 -12.22
N VAL A 170 6.89 -1.19 -11.34
CA VAL A 170 7.20 -1.34 -9.91
C VAL A 170 8.57 -1.99 -9.70
N LYS A 171 8.81 -3.17 -10.31
CA LYS A 171 10.08 -3.89 -10.09
C LYS A 171 11.29 -3.03 -10.47
N ARG A 172 11.23 -2.39 -11.64
CA ARG A 172 12.29 -1.50 -12.10
C ARG A 172 12.52 -0.33 -11.13
N ALA A 173 11.45 0.33 -10.69
CA ALA A 173 11.55 1.46 -9.76
C ALA A 173 12.14 1.04 -8.41
N VAL A 174 11.69 -0.08 -7.85
CA VAL A 174 12.21 -0.63 -6.59
C VAL A 174 13.67 -1.04 -6.72
N ASP A 175 14.03 -1.77 -7.79
CA ASP A 175 15.40 -2.22 -8.00
C ASP A 175 16.35 -1.03 -8.17
N GLU A 176 16.02 -0.04 -9.02
CA GLU A 176 16.86 1.13 -9.22
C GLU A 176 17.00 1.96 -7.93
N PHE A 177 15.90 2.17 -7.21
CA PHE A 177 15.91 2.89 -5.92
C PHE A 177 16.80 2.21 -4.88
N ALA A 178 16.68 0.88 -4.73
CA ALA A 178 17.45 0.11 -3.76
C ALA A 178 18.96 0.07 -4.07
N HIS A 179 19.35 0.18 -5.34
CA HIS A 179 20.77 0.22 -5.75
C HIS A 179 21.38 1.64 -5.72
N GLY A 180 20.61 2.66 -5.33
CA GLY A 180 21.11 4.03 -5.14
C GLY A 180 21.38 4.80 -6.43
N LEU A 181 20.56 4.57 -7.47
CA LEU A 181 20.63 5.26 -8.77
C LEU A 181 19.61 6.42 -8.89
#